data_AF-A0A353N8G2-F1
#
_entry.id   AF-A0A353N8G2-F1
#
_cell.length_a   1.000
_cell.length_b   1.000
_cell.length_c   1.000
_cell.angle_alpha   90.00
_cell.angle_beta   90.00
_cell.angle_gamma   90.00
#
_symmetry.space_group_name_H-M   'P 1'
#
loop_
_entity.id
_entity.type
_entity.pdbx_description
1 polymer ?
#
loop_
_entity_poly.entity_id
_entity_poly.type
_entity_poly.pdbx_seq_one_letter_code
_entity_poly.pdbx_strand_id
1 'polypeptide(L)'
;MENLQLLWMGLETACSLPNLISAFFGAIIGLVVGAMPGIGSLSGVALLLPLTFKMNPTTAIIGLAALYYSNMYGGSFSAILLNIPGDSPAVMTALDGYPRARSGRAGAALSTAICSSFFGGTIGIIILTISGPILAKWGLAFGPAELTLLILFAMTSIGWLLGENPSAG
;
A
#
# COMPACT_ATOMS: atom_id res chain seq x y z
N MET A 1 7.78 -27.34 0.95
CA MET A 1 6.72 -27.96 0.12
C MET A 1 5.36 -27.32 0.44
N GLU A 2 4.97 -27.24 1.71
CA GLU A 2 3.68 -26.64 2.13
C GLU A 2 3.48 -25.17 1.70
N ASN A 3 4.49 -24.31 1.86
CA ASN A 3 4.39 -22.90 1.41
C ASN A 3 4.12 -22.74 -0.09
N LEU A 4 4.72 -23.59 -0.94
CA LEU A 4 4.48 -23.54 -2.38
C LEU A 4 3.05 -23.97 -2.73
N GLN A 5 2.51 -24.95 -2.01
CA GLN A 5 1.14 -25.43 -2.20
C GLN A 5 0.12 -24.39 -1.76
N LEU A 6 0.36 -23.69 -0.65
CA LEU A 6 -0.48 -22.57 -0.20
C LEU A 6 -0.45 -21.40 -1.20
N LEU A 7 0.72 -21.08 -1.75
CA LEU A 7 0.84 -20.05 -2.80
C LEU A 7 0.08 -20.43 -4.07
N TRP A 8 0.16 -21.68 -4.49
CA TRP A 8 -0.58 -22.19 -5.66
C TRP A 8 -2.09 -22.09 -5.46
N MET A 9 -2.58 -22.51 -4.30
CA MET A 9 -4.00 -22.44 -3.96
C MET A 9 -4.50 -20.98 -3.87
N GLY A 10 -3.67 -20.08 -3.35
CA GLY A 10 -3.93 -18.64 -3.34
C GLY A 10 -4.03 -18.04 -4.74
N LEU A 11 -3.12 -18.44 -5.64
CA LEU A 11 -3.13 -18.01 -7.04
C LEU A 11 -4.38 -18.49 -7.77
N GLU A 12 -4.77 -19.75 -7.57
CA GLU A 12 -5.99 -20.33 -8.14
C GLU A 12 -7.24 -19.58 -7.66
N THR A 13 -7.30 -19.27 -6.36
CA THR A 13 -8.39 -18.47 -5.78
C THR A 13 -8.41 -17.06 -6.36
N ALA A 14 -7.26 -16.41 -6.51
CA ALA A 14 -7.15 -15.07 -7.09
C ALA A 14 -7.57 -15.03 -8.57
N CYS A 15 -7.26 -16.08 -9.34
CA CYS A 15 -7.65 -16.22 -10.75
C CYS A 15 -9.13 -16.58 -10.96
N SER A 16 -9.91 -16.80 -9.90
CA SER A 16 -11.34 -17.02 -10.04
C SER A 16 -12.06 -15.77 -10.56
N LEU A 17 -13.04 -15.98 -11.44
CA LEU A 17 -13.80 -14.91 -12.09
C LEU A 17 -14.39 -13.85 -11.13
N PRO A 18 -15.04 -14.20 -10.00
CA PRO A 18 -15.57 -13.18 -9.08
C PRO A 18 -14.46 -12.33 -8.44
N ASN A 19 -13.29 -12.91 -8.19
CA ASN A 19 -12.16 -12.19 -7.59
C ASN A 19 -11.49 -11.27 -8.59
N LEU A 20 -11.36 -11.69 -9.85
CA LEU A 20 -10.86 -10.84 -10.94
C LEU A 20 -11.76 -9.62 -11.19
N ILE A 21 -13.09 -9.81 -11.18
CA ILE A 21 -14.04 -8.70 -11.34
C ILE A 21 -13.92 -7.72 -10.17
N SER A 22 -13.87 -8.23 -8.94
CA SER A 22 -13.67 -7.41 -7.75
C SER A 22 -12.35 -6.63 -7.80
N ALA A 23 -11.26 -7.29 -8.20
CA ALA A 23 -9.95 -6.66 -8.37
C ALA A 23 -9.98 -5.58 -9.45
N PHE A 24 -10.67 -5.82 -10.57
CA PHE A 24 -10.79 -4.86 -11.66
C PHE A 24 -11.54 -3.59 -11.24
N PHE A 25 -12.71 -3.73 -10.59
CA PHE A 25 -13.45 -2.59 -10.07
C PHE A 25 -12.68 -1.89 -8.95
N GLY A 26 -12.06 -2.64 -8.04
CA GLY A 26 -11.19 -2.12 -6.99
C GLY A 26 -10.04 -1.30 -7.58
N ALA A 27 -9.43 -1.76 -8.67
CA ALA A 27 -8.34 -1.06 -9.33
C ALA A 27 -8.79 0.23 -10.02
N ILE A 28 -9.92 0.23 -10.73
CA ILE A 28 -10.47 1.45 -11.36
C ILE A 28 -10.79 2.50 -10.30
N ILE A 29 -11.53 2.10 -9.27
CA ILE A 29 -11.91 3.02 -8.20
C ILE A 29 -10.67 3.52 -7.46
N GLY A 30 -9.73 2.62 -7.17
CA GLY A 30 -8.46 2.96 -6.54
C GLY A 30 -7.64 3.95 -7.34
N LEU A 31 -7.57 3.80 -8.67
CA LEU A 31 -6.86 4.74 -9.54
C LEU A 31 -7.52 6.12 -9.53
N VAL A 32 -8.86 6.18 -9.61
CA VAL A 32 -9.62 7.43 -9.58
C VAL A 32 -9.46 8.13 -8.24
N VAL A 33 -9.60 7.41 -7.12
CA VAL A 33 -9.46 7.96 -5.78
C VAL A 33 -8.02 8.37 -5.50
N GLY A 34 -7.04 7.60 -5.93
CA GLY A 34 -5.63 7.94 -5.76
C GLY A 34 -5.19 9.15 -6.61
N ALA A 35 -5.81 9.35 -7.77
CA ALA A 35 -5.55 10.55 -8.58
C ALA A 35 -6.13 11.83 -7.96
N MET A 36 -7.05 11.72 -6.99
CA MET A 36 -7.61 12.88 -6.30
C MET A 36 -6.59 13.45 -5.28
N PRO A 37 -6.21 14.73 -5.39
CA PRO A 37 -5.25 15.33 -4.48
C PRO A 37 -5.77 15.36 -3.04
N GLY A 38 -4.90 15.03 -2.08
CA GLY A 38 -5.21 15.12 -0.64
C GLY A 38 -5.97 13.92 -0.05
N ILE A 39 -6.33 12.91 -0.85
CA ILE A 39 -6.90 11.66 -0.34
C ILE A 39 -5.78 10.62 -0.27
N GLY A 40 -5.36 10.29 0.95
CA GLY A 40 -4.35 9.26 1.19
C GLY A 40 -4.80 7.86 0.82
N SER A 41 -3.84 6.96 0.63
CA SER A 41 -4.08 5.57 0.25
C SER A 41 -4.93 4.83 1.29
N LEU A 42 -4.64 5.04 2.58
CA LEU A 42 -5.42 4.49 3.69
C LEU A 42 -6.85 5.03 3.72
N SER A 43 -7.04 6.32 3.46
CA SER A 43 -8.36 6.95 3.46
C SER A 43 -9.26 6.36 2.37
N GLY A 44 -8.71 6.08 1.19
CA GLY A 44 -9.44 5.40 0.11
C GLY A 44 -9.91 3.99 0.49
N VAL A 45 -9.06 3.21 1.17
CA VAL A 45 -9.42 1.88 1.67
C VAL A 45 -10.49 1.98 2.75
N ALA A 46 -10.35 2.92 3.70
CA ALA A 46 -11.30 3.13 4.79
C ALA A 46 -12.70 3.52 4.28
N LEU A 47 -12.79 4.31 3.20
CA LEU A 47 -14.06 4.69 2.58
C LEU A 47 -14.80 3.52 1.94
N LEU A 48 -14.07 2.52 1.41
CA LEU A 48 -14.66 1.36 0.74
C LEU A 48 -14.85 0.14 1.63
N LEU A 49 -14.20 0.10 2.80
CA LEU A 49 -14.36 -0.95 3.80
C LEU A 49 -15.83 -1.25 4.16
N PRO A 50 -16.73 -0.27 4.36
CA PRO A 50 -18.13 -0.56 4.68
C PRO A 50 -18.88 -1.29 3.57
N LEU A 51 -18.50 -1.04 2.31
CA LEU A 51 -19.12 -1.66 1.15
C LEU A 51 -18.68 -3.12 0.98
N THR A 52 -17.53 -3.51 1.53
CA THR A 52 -17.01 -4.88 1.43
C THR A 52 -17.54 -5.82 2.51
N PHE A 53 -18.16 -5.32 3.58
CA PHE A 53 -18.73 -6.16 4.64
C PHE A 53 -19.85 -7.10 4.19
N LYS A 54 -20.52 -6.81 3.07
CA LYS A 54 -21.55 -7.68 2.49
C LYS A 54 -21.01 -8.69 1.48
N MET A 55 -19.71 -8.63 1.15
CA MET A 55 -19.07 -9.49 0.16
C MET A 55 -18.43 -10.71 0.84
N ASN A 56 -18.11 -11.74 0.04
CA ASN A 56 -17.27 -12.83 0.53
C ASN A 56 -15.92 -12.26 1.01
N PRO A 57 -15.42 -12.65 2.20
CA PRO A 57 -14.22 -12.06 2.80
C PRO A 57 -12.99 -12.19 1.89
N THR A 58 -12.84 -13.28 1.14
CA THR A 58 -11.73 -13.46 0.20
C THR A 58 -11.81 -12.45 -0.94
N THR A 59 -12.98 -12.29 -1.55
CA THR A 59 -13.23 -11.34 -2.63
C THR A 59 -13.10 -9.88 -2.18
N ALA A 60 -13.53 -9.60 -0.94
CA ALA A 60 -13.39 -8.31 -0.30
C ALA A 60 -11.91 -7.92 -0.11
N ILE A 61 -11.10 -8.81 0.46
CA ILE A 61 -9.66 -8.57 0.69
C ILE A 61 -8.94 -8.35 -0.64
N ILE A 62 -9.22 -9.16 -1.66
CA ILE A 62 -8.61 -9.01 -3.00
C ILE A 62 -8.99 -7.65 -3.62
N GLY A 63 -10.25 -7.25 -3.52
CA GLY A 63 -10.71 -5.95 -4.03
C GLY A 63 -10.08 -4.76 -3.30
N LEU A 64 -10.00 -4.82 -1.96
CA LEU A 64 -9.35 -3.78 -1.15
C LEU A 64 -7.85 -3.71 -1.41
N ALA A 65 -7.18 -4.86 -1.63
CA ALA A 65 -5.77 -4.88 -2.01
C ALA A 65 -5.55 -4.26 -3.39
N ALA A 66 -6.37 -4.63 -4.39
CA ALA A 66 -6.31 -4.04 -5.72
C ALA A 66 -6.54 -2.52 -5.70
N LEU A 67 -7.48 -2.07 -4.87
CA LEU A 67 -7.70 -0.64 -4.62
C LEU A 67 -6.48 0.03 -4.01
N TYR A 68 -5.91 -0.54 -2.96
CA TYR A 68 -4.76 0.04 -2.27
C TYR A 68 -3.57 0.23 -3.22
N TYR A 69 -3.21 -0.81 -3.98
CA TYR A 69 -2.13 -0.73 -4.95
C TYR A 69 -2.43 0.31 -6.04
N SER A 70 -3.64 0.31 -6.60
CA SER A 70 -4.03 1.25 -7.65
C SER A 70 -4.08 2.70 -7.15
N ASN A 71 -4.45 2.91 -5.89
CA ASN A 71 -4.40 4.21 -5.24
C ASN A 71 -2.95 4.68 -5.06
N MET A 72 -2.04 3.83 -4.62
CA MET A 72 -0.61 4.19 -4.54
C MET A 72 -0.02 4.58 -5.90
N TYR A 73 -0.40 3.89 -6.98
CA TYR A 73 -0.01 4.29 -8.34
C TYR A 73 -0.69 5.60 -8.76
N GLY A 74 -1.98 5.77 -8.45
CA GLY A 74 -2.78 6.98 -8.70
C GLY A 74 -2.25 8.24 -8.01
N GLY A 75 -1.78 8.12 -6.77
CA GLY A 75 -1.23 9.24 -5.99
C GLY A 75 0.04 9.84 -6.60
N SER A 76 0.76 9.06 -7.41
CA SER A 76 1.90 9.57 -8.18
C SER A 76 1.45 10.59 -9.24
N PHE A 77 0.23 10.51 -9.76
CA PHE A 77 -0.27 11.47 -10.75
C PHE A 77 -0.47 12.85 -10.13
N SER A 78 -1.17 12.94 -8.99
CA SER A 78 -1.42 14.23 -8.32
C SER A 78 -0.11 14.83 -7.76
N ALA A 79 0.80 13.99 -7.24
CA ALA A 79 2.10 14.40 -6.75
C ALA A 79 3.00 14.96 -7.87
N ILE A 80 3.12 14.24 -8.99
CA ILE A 80 4.04 14.61 -10.09
C ILE A 80 3.49 15.76 -10.93
N LEU A 81 2.19 15.78 -11.23
CA LEU A 81 1.61 16.76 -12.14
C LEU A 81 1.23 18.07 -11.44
N LEU A 82 0.75 17.98 -10.20
CA LEU A 82 0.15 19.12 -9.49
C LEU A 82 0.95 19.57 -8.26
N ASN A 83 1.99 18.81 -7.85
CA ASN A 83 2.73 19.04 -6.61
C ASN A 83 1.85 19.02 -5.35
N ILE A 84 0.75 18.26 -5.38
CA ILE A 84 -0.16 18.08 -4.23
C ILE A 84 -0.13 16.60 -3.83
N PRO A 85 0.77 16.22 -2.90
CA PRO A 85 0.85 14.83 -2.42
C PRO A 85 -0.37 14.48 -1.57
N GLY A 86 -0.91 13.28 -1.78
CA GLY A 86 -2.03 12.74 -0.98
C GLY A 86 -1.61 11.94 0.25
N ASP A 87 -0.35 11.52 0.32
CA ASP A 87 0.19 10.63 1.35
C ASP A 87 1.66 10.96 1.64
N SER A 88 2.18 10.58 2.81
CA SER A 88 3.56 10.84 3.22
C SER A 88 4.61 10.29 2.24
N PRO A 89 4.48 9.06 1.69
CA PRO A 89 5.41 8.56 0.67
C PRO A 89 5.35 9.37 -0.64
N ALA A 90 4.19 9.93 -0.98
CA ALA A 90 4.02 10.70 -2.21
C ALA A 90 4.72 12.05 -2.18
N VAL A 91 5.12 12.55 -1.00
CA VAL A 91 5.91 13.78 -0.84
C VAL A 91 7.27 13.62 -1.53
N MET A 92 7.95 12.49 -1.33
CA MET A 92 9.24 12.23 -2.00
C MET A 92 9.05 12.12 -3.51
N THR A 93 7.95 11.50 -3.96
CA THR A 93 7.60 11.43 -5.39
C THR A 93 7.33 12.81 -5.99
N ALA A 94 6.69 13.72 -5.24
CA ALA A 94 6.46 15.10 -5.67
C ALA A 94 7.78 15.87 -5.78
N LEU A 95 8.66 15.76 -4.77
CA LEU A 95 9.97 16.42 -4.76
C LEU A 95 10.82 16.04 -5.98
N ASP A 96 10.87 14.76 -6.33
CA ASP A 96 11.66 14.27 -7.47
C ASP A 96 10.95 14.43 -8.82
N GLY A 97 9.63 14.22 -8.84
CA GLY A 97 8.85 14.11 -10.07
C GLY A 97 8.29 15.44 -10.58
N TYR A 98 7.89 16.36 -9.71
CA TYR A 98 7.32 17.65 -10.11
C TYR A 98 8.30 18.53 -10.91
N PRO A 99 9.60 18.63 -10.56
CA PRO A 99 10.58 19.35 -11.39
C PRO A 99 10.73 18.75 -12.79
N ARG A 100 10.64 17.42 -12.91
CA ARG A 100 10.66 16.72 -14.20
C ARG A 100 9.37 16.95 -15.00
N ALA A 101 8.22 17.06 -14.34
CA ALA A 101 6.98 17.44 -15.01
C ALA A 101 7.04 18.89 -15.53
N ARG A 102 7.56 19.82 -14.72
CA ARG A 102 7.74 21.25 -15.09
C ARG A 102 8.69 21.46 -16.28
N SER A 103 9.64 20.56 -16.50
CA SER A 103 10.55 20.59 -17.65
C SER A 103 9.96 19.92 -18.92
N GLY A 104 8.65 19.68 -18.94
CA GLY A 104 7.95 19.07 -20.08
C GLY A 104 8.11 17.56 -20.18
N ARG A 105 8.74 16.91 -19.20
CA ARG A 105 8.98 15.46 -19.15
C ARG A 105 8.03 14.73 -18.21
N ALA A 106 6.78 15.18 -18.13
CA ALA A 106 5.76 14.62 -17.24
C ALA A 106 5.51 13.12 -17.49
N GLY A 107 5.39 12.71 -18.76
CA GLY A 107 5.18 11.30 -19.11
C GLY A 107 6.34 10.39 -18.70
N ALA A 108 7.57 10.86 -18.85
CA ALA A 108 8.76 10.13 -18.41
C ALA A 108 8.87 10.06 -16.89
N ALA A 109 8.52 11.15 -16.18
CA ALA A 109 8.49 11.14 -14.72
C ALA A 109 7.47 10.11 -14.20
N LEU A 110 6.27 10.12 -14.77
CA LEU A 110 5.19 9.22 -14.39
C LEU A 110 5.52 7.75 -14.69
N SER A 111 6.08 7.45 -15.87
CA SER A 111 6.48 6.07 -16.21
C SER A 111 7.60 5.57 -15.31
N THR A 112 8.58 6.40 -14.97
CA THR A 112 9.64 6.01 -14.03
C THR A 112 9.10 5.73 -12.64
N ALA A 113 8.14 6.52 -12.15
CA ALA A 113 7.50 6.30 -10.85
C ALA A 113 6.66 5.01 -10.83
N ILE A 114 5.86 4.76 -11.87
CA ILE A 114 5.05 3.54 -11.96
C ILE A 114 5.96 2.30 -12.04
N CYS A 115 7.00 2.33 -12.88
CA CYS A 115 7.95 1.23 -12.99
C CYS A 115 8.67 0.97 -11.67
N SER A 116 9.18 2.00 -10.99
CA SER A 116 9.89 1.82 -9.72
C SER A 116 8.96 1.26 -8.63
N SER A 117 7.72 1.73 -8.54
CA SER A 117 6.72 1.19 -7.63
C SER A 117 6.30 -0.24 -7.97
N PHE A 118 6.25 -0.61 -9.25
CA PHE A 118 5.97 -2.00 -9.67
C PHE A 118 7.09 -2.95 -9.24
N PHE A 119 8.35 -2.61 -9.54
CA PHE A 119 9.49 -3.45 -9.15
C PHE A 119 9.68 -3.49 -7.64
N GLY A 120 9.61 -2.34 -6.97
CA GLY A 120 9.72 -2.24 -5.51
C GLY A 120 8.61 -3.02 -4.80
N GLY A 121 7.37 -2.89 -5.25
CA GLY A 121 6.23 -3.64 -4.72
C GLY A 121 6.37 -5.15 -4.94
N THR A 122 6.76 -5.56 -6.16
CA THR A 122 6.94 -6.98 -6.49
C THR A 122 8.07 -7.62 -5.67
N ILE A 123 9.23 -6.97 -5.59
CA ILE A 123 10.35 -7.44 -4.76
C ILE A 123 9.93 -7.50 -3.29
N GLY A 124 9.24 -6.47 -2.79
CA GLY A 124 8.71 -6.44 -1.42
C GLY A 124 7.78 -7.61 -1.11
N ILE A 125 6.84 -7.94 -2.02
CA ILE A 125 5.93 -9.09 -1.87
C ILE A 125 6.73 -10.40 -1.83
N ILE A 126 7.73 -10.58 -2.69
CA ILE A 126 8.56 -11.79 -2.72
C ILE A 126 9.33 -11.94 -1.40
N ILE A 127 9.99 -10.87 -0.95
CA ILE A 127 10.75 -10.86 0.31
C ILE A 127 9.83 -11.17 1.49
N LEU A 128 8.64 -10.55 1.53
CA LEU A 128 7.64 -10.78 2.58
C LEU A 128 7.11 -12.22 2.54
N THR A 129 6.90 -12.79 1.35
CA THR A 129 6.41 -14.16 1.19
C THR A 129 7.41 -15.18 1.76
N ILE A 130 8.71 -14.95 1.57
CA ILE A 130 9.77 -15.85 2.06
C ILE A 130 10.03 -15.61 3.56
N SER A 131 10.08 -14.34 3.98
CA SER A 131 10.38 -13.96 5.37
C SER A 131 9.17 -14.10 6.30
N GLY A 132 7.96 -14.09 5.77
CA GLY A 132 6.69 -14.18 6.50
C GLY A 132 6.60 -15.34 7.51
N PRO A 133 6.88 -16.59 7.13
CA PRO A 133 6.86 -17.70 8.08
C PRO A 133 7.94 -17.59 9.17
N ILE A 134 9.09 -16.96 8.86
CA ILE A 134 10.13 -16.70 9.86
C ILE A 134 9.60 -15.67 10.86
N LEU A 135 9.10 -14.53 10.36
CA LEU A 135 8.51 -13.47 11.19
C LEU A 135 7.35 -13.99 12.04
N ALA A 136 6.49 -14.86 11.50
CA ALA A 136 5.38 -15.46 12.24
C ALA A 136 5.86 -16.33 13.41
N LYS A 137 6.93 -17.12 13.24
CA LYS A 137 7.51 -17.93 14.33
C LYS A 137 8.07 -17.07 15.45
N TRP A 138 8.73 -15.97 15.10
CA TRP A 138 9.24 -15.01 16.08
C TRP A 138 8.10 -14.28 16.78
N GLY A 139 7.08 -13.88 16.02
CA GLY A 139 5.84 -13.28 16.52
C GLY A 139 5.13 -14.15 17.57
N LEU A 140 4.96 -15.45 17.26
CA LEU A 140 4.31 -16.42 18.14
C LEU A 140 5.15 -16.79 19.37
N ALA A 141 6.45 -16.49 19.36
CA ALA A 141 7.33 -16.68 20.52
C ALA A 141 7.20 -15.56 21.56
N PHE A 142 6.61 -14.42 21.20
CA PHE A 142 6.32 -13.35 22.16
C PHE A 142 5.11 -13.72 23.02
N GLY A 143 5.29 -13.66 24.35
CA GLY A 143 4.22 -13.82 25.30
C GLY A 143 3.37 -12.55 25.47
N PRO A 144 2.33 -12.61 26.33
CA PRO A 144 1.45 -11.47 26.59
C PRO A 144 2.18 -10.25 27.15
N ALA A 145 3.22 -10.47 27.98
CA ALA A 145 4.00 -9.40 28.59
C ALA A 145 4.88 -8.69 27.55
N GLU A 146 5.55 -9.45 26.68
CA GLU A 146 6.42 -8.93 25.63
C GLU A 146 5.61 -8.19 24.57
N LEU A 147 4.44 -8.71 24.18
CA LEU A 147 3.52 -8.01 23.27
C LEU A 147 3.06 -6.68 23.87
N THR A 148 2.72 -6.65 25.17
CA THR A 148 2.29 -5.41 25.83
C THR A 148 3.41 -4.38 25.84
N LEU A 149 4.64 -4.78 26.18
CA LEU A 149 5.80 -3.89 26.15
C LEU A 149 6.13 -3.41 24.74
N LEU A 150 6.06 -4.29 23.74
CA LEU A 150 6.31 -3.96 22.34
C LEU A 150 5.29 -2.94 21.82
N ILE A 151 4.01 -3.15 22.10
CA ILE A 151 2.93 -2.22 21.70
C ILE A 151 3.11 -0.89 22.43
N LEU A 152 3.38 -0.90 23.74
CA LEU A 152 3.60 0.32 24.52
C LEU A 152 4.81 1.09 24.01
N PHE A 153 5.90 0.41 23.70
CA PHE A 153 7.10 1.00 23.08
C PHE A 153 6.81 1.58 21.69
N ALA A 154 6.05 0.88 20.85
CA ALA A 154 5.65 1.38 19.54
C ALA A 154 4.79 2.65 19.68
N MET A 155 3.83 2.66 20.60
CA MET A 155 2.98 3.81 20.87
C MET A 155 3.76 5.00 21.41
N THR A 156 4.70 4.80 22.34
CA THR A 156 5.54 5.89 22.85
C THR A 156 6.50 6.42 21.79
N SER A 157 7.05 5.56 20.93
CA SER A 157 7.89 5.98 19.80
C SER A 157 7.12 6.81 18.77
N ILE A 158 5.89 6.41 18.43
CA ILE A 158 5.01 7.20 17.54
C ILE A 158 4.65 8.54 18.18
N GLY A 159 4.30 8.54 19.47
CA GLY A 159 4.04 9.77 20.23
C GLY A 159 5.25 10.71 20.27
N TRP A 160 6.46 10.17 20.37
CA TRP A 160 7.70 10.93 20.31
C TRP A 160 7.93 11.56 18.92
N LEU A 161 7.69 10.81 17.84
CA LEU A 161 7.82 11.31 16.47
C LEU A 161 6.79 12.38 16.09
N LEU A 162 5.61 12.34 16.70
CA LEU A 162 4.52 13.30 16.47
C LEU A 162 4.55 14.52 17.40
N GLY A 163 5.48 14.58 18.36
CA GLY A 163 5.62 15.69 19.31
C GLY A 163 6.08 16.99 18.63
N GLU A 164 5.58 18.13 19.12
CA GLU A 164 5.63 19.47 18.49
C GLU A 164 7.03 20.13 18.35
N ASN A 165 8.13 19.40 18.49
CA ASN A 165 9.48 19.92 18.23
C ASN A 165 10.39 18.91 17.51
N PRO A 166 10.28 18.76 16.18
CA PRO A 166 11.26 18.06 15.36
C PRO A 166 12.47 18.98 15.11
N SER A 167 13.23 19.33 16.16
CA SER A 167 14.51 20.02 15.97
C SER A 167 15.60 19.01 15.65
N ALA A 168 15.99 19.01 14.38
CA ALA A 168 17.26 18.52 13.81
C ALA A 168 17.51 17.00 13.84
N GLY A 169 17.05 16.33 12.77
CA GLY A 169 17.90 15.41 12.02
C GLY A 169 18.44 16.13 10.79
#